data_AF-A0A1D2QL10-F1
#
_entry.id   AF-A0A1D2QL10-F1
#
_cell.length_a   1.000
_cell.length_b   1.000
_cell.length_c   1.000
_cell.angle_alpha   90.00
_cell.angle_beta   90.00
_cell.angle_gamma   90.00
#
_symmetry.space_group_name_H-M   'P 1'
#
loop_
_entity.id
_entity.type
_entity.pdbx_description
1 polymer ?
#
loop_
_entity_poly.entity_id
_entity_poly.type
_entity_poly.pdbx_seq_one_letter_code
_entity_poly.pdbx_strand_id
1 'polypeptide(L)' 'MNEKRTYKRYPPSFKEEAVSLVTEQGYTVIEAAKSLGIRPNQLYDWKAKLEAEKLGEALSVDECEELKRLS' A
#
# COMPACT_ATOMS: atom_id res chain seq x y z
N MET A 1 -9.31 -12.13 25.50
CA MET A 1 -8.14 -12.62 24.74
C MET A 1 -7.67 -11.50 23.84
N ASN A 2 -6.40 -11.14 23.90
CA ASN A 2 -5.84 -10.01 23.15
C ASN A 2 -5.80 -10.40 21.67
N GLU A 3 -6.74 -9.90 20.87
CA GLU A 3 -6.74 -10.05 19.41
C GLU A 3 -5.46 -9.42 18.87
N LYS A 4 -4.45 -10.26 18.64
CA LYS A 4 -3.19 -9.88 18.01
C LYS A 4 -3.57 -9.20 16.71
N ARG A 5 -3.40 -7.88 16.64
CA ARG A 5 -3.68 -7.08 15.45
C ARG A 5 -2.80 -7.62 14.33
N THR A 6 -3.33 -8.54 13.54
CA THR A 6 -2.65 -9.09 12.37
C THR A 6 -2.46 -7.93 11.41
N TYR A 7 -1.21 -7.51 11.24
CA TYR A 7 -0.86 -6.49 10.27
C TYR A 7 -1.21 -7.05 8.88
N LYS A 8 -2.28 -6.53 8.26
CA LYS A 8 -2.63 -6.90 6.88
C LYS A 8 -1.53 -6.38 5.97
N ARG A 9 -0.68 -7.28 5.46
CA ARG A 9 0.32 -6.96 4.44
C ARG A 9 -0.36 -7.00 3.07
N TYR A 10 -0.38 -5.86 2.38
CA TYR A 10 -0.95 -5.74 1.03
C TYR A 10 0.12 -6.04 -0.02
N PRO A 11 -0.22 -6.79 -1.08
CA PRO A 11 0.72 -7.06 -2.17
C PRO A 11 1.05 -5.76 -2.93
N PRO A 12 2.23 -5.66 -3.55
CA PRO A 12 2.64 -4.47 -4.30
C PRO A 12 1.62 -4.08 -5.38
N SER A 13 1.09 -5.06 -6.12
CA SER A 13 0.05 -4.85 -7.13
C SER A 13 -1.21 -4.21 -6.57
N PHE A 14 -1.58 -4.50 -5.32
CA PHE A 14 -2.72 -3.84 -4.66
C PHE A 14 -2.41 -2.38 -4.31
N LYS A 15 -1.17 -2.08 -3.93
CA LYS A 15 -0.75 -0.70 -3.64
C LYS A 15 -0.71 0.12 -4.93
N GLU A 16 -0.20 -0.46 -6.01
CA GLU A 16 -0.18 0.15 -7.34
C GLU A 16 -1.60 0.41 -7.84
N GLU A 17 -2.50 -0.57 -7.75
CA GLU A 17 -3.90 -0.41 -8.13
C GLU A 17 -4.58 0.68 -7.28
N ALA A 18 -4.32 0.71 -5.97
CA ALA A 18 -4.86 1.73 -5.09
C ALA A 18 -4.38 3.15 -5.44
N VAL A 19 -3.11 3.29 -5.82
CA VAL A 19 -2.55 4.59 -6.23
C VAL A 19 -3.03 4.96 -7.63
N SER A 20 -3.18 4.00 -8.54
CA SER A 20 -3.78 4.16 -9.87
C SER A 20 -5.23 4.69 -9.80
N LEU A 21 -6.03 4.24 -8.82
CA LEU A 21 -7.36 4.84 -8.59
C LEU A 21 -7.28 6.36 -8.34
N VAL A 22 -6.25 6.82 -7.64
CA VAL A 22 -6.06 8.23 -7.30
C VAL A 22 -5.47 9.01 -8.47
N THR A 23 -4.51 8.43 -9.20
CA THR A 23 -3.75 9.13 -10.25
C THR A 23 -4.40 9.00 -11.64
N GLU A 24 -4.95 7.84 -11.99
CA GLU A 24 -5.54 7.56 -13.31
C GLU A 24 -7.05 7.77 -13.33
N GLN A 25 -7.76 7.30 -12.29
CA GLN A 25 -9.22 7.48 -12.21
C GLN A 25 -9.64 8.80 -11.54
N GLY A 26 -8.69 9.56 -10.99
CA GLY A 26 -8.95 10.87 -10.39
C GLY A 26 -9.70 10.84 -9.06
N TYR A 27 -9.77 9.69 -8.37
CA TYR A 27 -10.35 9.62 -7.04
C TYR A 27 -9.50 10.40 -6.04
N THR A 28 -10.13 10.97 -5.02
CA THR A 28 -9.36 11.45 -3.87
C THR A 28 -8.79 10.28 -3.07
N VAL A 29 -7.67 10.49 -2.38
CA VAL A 29 -7.03 9.47 -1.52
C VAL A 29 -8.04 8.91 -0.50
N ILE A 30 -8.96 9.74 -0.01
CA ILE A 30 -10.00 9.34 0.94
C ILE A 30 -11.04 8.43 0.29
N GLU A 31 -11.48 8.74 -0.93
CA GLU A 31 -12.47 7.93 -1.65
C GLU A 31 -11.89 6.60 -2.10
N ALA A 32 -10.68 6.58 -2.65
CA ALA A 32 -9.98 5.35 -3.00
C ALA A 32 -9.76 4.46 -1.77
N ALA A 33 -9.35 5.05 -0.65
CA ALA A 33 -9.19 4.31 0.61
C ALA A 33 -10.51 3.73 1.13
N LYS A 34 -11.62 4.49 1.04
CA LYS A 34 -12.96 4.00 1.40
C LYS A 34 -13.43 2.86 0.50
N SER A 35 -13.22 2.99 -0.82
CA SER A 35 -13.59 1.97 -1.81
C SER A 35 -12.85 0.65 -1.56
N LEU A 36 -11.57 0.74 -1.23
CA LEU A 36 -10.70 -0.41 -0.95
C LEU A 36 -10.77 -0.91 0.51
N GLY A 37 -11.52 -0.24 1.38
CA GLY A 37 -11.62 -0.59 2.80
C GLY A 37 -10.31 -0.43 3.59
N ILE A 38 -9.41 0.44 3.12
CA ILE A 38 -8.12 0.73 3.77
C ILE A 38 -8.14 2.09 4.46
N ARG A 39 -7.09 2.37 5.25
CA ARG A 39 -6.93 3.67 5.91
C ARG A 39 -6.32 4.67 4.93
N PRO A 40 -6.83 5.91 4.84
CA PRO A 40 -6.29 6.94 3.94
C PRO A 40 -4.79 7.18 4.14
N ASN A 41 -4.29 7.17 5.38
CA ASN A 41 -2.85 7.31 5.67
C ASN A 41 -1.99 6.28 4.93
N GLN A 42 -2.42 5.00 4.85
CA GLN A 42 -1.63 3.99 4.13
C GLN A 42 -1.54 4.32 2.63
N LEU A 43 -2.62 4.87 2.06
CA LEU A 43 -2.63 5.23 0.66
C LEU A 43 -1.75 6.47 0.38
N TYR A 44 -1.67 7.40 1.32
CA TYR A 44 -0.68 8.49 1.27
C TYR A 44 0.76 7.95 1.30
N ASP A 45 1.07 7.03 2.21
CA ASP A 45 2.39 6.38 2.29
C ASP A 45 2.75 5.63 1.01
N TRP A 46 1.81 4.87 0.43
CA TRP A 46 2.04 4.12 -0.80
C TRP A 46 2.23 5.04 -2.00
N LYS A 47 1.43 6.10 -2.12
CA LYS A 47 1.60 7.10 -3.17
C LYS A 47 2.97 7.77 -3.05
N ALA A 48 3.37 8.19 -1.85
CA ALA A 48 4.67 8.79 -1.62
C ALA A 48 5.82 7.83 -1.95
N LYS A 49 5.71 6.54 -1.57
CA LYS A 49 6.69 5.51 -1.92
C LYS A 49 6.78 5.28 -3.42
N LEU A 50 5.66 5.09 -4.11
CA LEU A 50 5.65 4.87 -5.56
C LEU A 50 6.19 6.07 -6.34
N GLU A 51 5.85 7.30 -5.93
CA GLU A 51 6.43 8.52 -6.52
C GLU A 51 7.94 8.62 -6.25
N ALA A 52 8.39 8.26 -5.04
CA ALA A 52 9.81 8.22 -4.70
C ALA A 52 10.57 7.13 -5.47
N GLU A 53 9.99 5.93 -5.61
CA GLU A 53 10.54 4.83 -6.42
C GLU A 53 10.68 5.23 -7.89
N LYS A 54 9.71 5.98 -8.41
CA LYS A 54 9.72 6.50 -9.78
C LYS A 54 10.74 7.61 -10.02
N LEU A 55 11.10 8.37 -8.97
CA LEU A 55 12.02 9.50 -9.04
C LEU A 55 13.46 9.14 -8.65
N GLY A 56 13.65 8.07 -7.86
CA GLY A 56 14.92 7.65 -7.29
C GLY A 56 14.94 6.15 -7.08
N GLU A 57 15.07 5.41 -8.17
CA GLU A 57 15.17 3.95 -8.20
C GLU A 57 16.30 3.45 -7.25
N ALA A 58 16.01 2.41 -6.46
CA ALA A 58 16.96 1.41 -5.92
C ALA A 58 17.43 1.40 -4.45
N LEU A 59 16.70 1.87 -3.43
CA LEU A 59 16.95 1.38 -2.07
C LEU A 59 15.67 1.16 -1.25
N SER A 60 15.39 -0.13 -0.98
CA SER A 60 14.51 -0.62 0.08
C SER A 60 13.02 -0.83 -0.26
N VAL A 61 12.75 -1.82 -1.11
CA VAL A 61 11.52 -2.64 -1.01
C VAL A 61 11.83 -4.11 -0.67
N ASP A 62 13.08 -4.41 -0.29
CA ASP A 62 13.42 -5.67 0.36
C ASP A 62 13.17 -5.58 1.89
N GLU A 63 11.90 -5.49 2.28
CA GLU A 63 11.41 -5.81 3.63
C GLU A 63 9.98 -6.36 3.57
N CYS A 64 9.57 -6.93 2.43
CA CYS A 64 8.38 -7.80 2.35
C CYS A 64 8.71 -9.27 2.11
N GLU A 65 10.00 -9.63 2.08
CA GLU A 65 10.48 -11.01 1.94
C GLU A 65 10.59 -11.75 3.28
N GLU A 66 9.58 -11.60 4.14
CA GLU A 66 9.51 -12.44 5.36
C GLU A 66 8.07 -12.79 5.74
N LEU A 67 7.26 -13.19 4.76
CA LEU A 67 6.12 -14.08 5.03
C LEU A 67 6.36 -15.44 4.39
N LYS A 68 7.57 -15.93 4.61
CA LYS A 68 7.89 -17.34 4.62
C LYS A 68 7.55 -17.87 6.02
N ARG A 69 6.29 -18.23 6.26
CA ARG A 69 5.89 -19.44 7.02
C ARG A 69 4.42 -19.41 7.42
N LEU A 70 3.85 -20.60 7.29
CA LEU A 70 2.74 -21.15 8.06
C LEU A 70 1.34 -20.69 7.64
N SER A 71 0.81 -21.47 6.70
CA SER A 71 -0.48 -22.16 6.87
C SER A 71 -0.84 -22.46 8.33
#